data_AF-A0A931SRM4-F1
#
_entry.id   AF-A0A931SRM4-F1
#
_cell.length_a   1.000
_cell.length_b   1.000
_cell.length_c   1.000
_cell.angle_alpha   90.00
_cell.angle_beta   90.00
_cell.angle_gamma   90.00
#
_symmetry.space_group_name_H-M   'P 1'
#
loop_
_entity.id
_entity.type
_entity.pdbx_description
1 polymer ?
#
loop_
_entity_poly.entity_id
_entity_poly.type
_entity_poly.pdbx_seq_one_letter_code
_entity_poly.pdbx_strand_id
1 'polypeptide(L)'
;MPSKRKPAAKKFKLPREVAVFPLPNVILFPRVELPLYIFEARYRQMLAQALAGNKFIAVSLLQKGWEAEKEPYPIHPIVGVGLLKAVVQNADGTSHVLLKGMERARIVNYLQMEPFRVARIRPVPDKVEDRRELREMGRTLRELFIQKLKLASEKPAEEFTLPKELEDPIALSHFVSFTAHTDPYLKQDILETTNANCRVKHLISLLEEEIFPTGTQN
;
A
#
# COMPACT_ATOMS: atom_id res chain seq x y z
N MET A 1 20.73 10.25 36.18
CA MET A 1 21.12 9.71 34.86
C MET A 1 20.32 10.43 33.78
N PRO A 2 20.95 11.07 32.79
CA PRO A 2 20.23 11.86 31.80
C PRO A 2 19.47 10.95 30.82
N SER A 3 18.16 11.20 30.72
CA SER A 3 17.23 10.57 29.78
C SER A 3 17.69 10.82 28.34
N LYS A 4 18.10 9.74 27.64
CA LYS A 4 18.39 9.78 26.20
C LYS A 4 17.08 10.00 25.44
N ARG A 5 16.83 11.23 25.01
CA ARG A 5 15.80 11.54 24.00
C ARG A 5 16.06 10.67 22.76
N LYS A 6 15.08 9.84 22.37
CA LYS A 6 15.09 9.13 21.08
C LYS A 6 15.31 10.17 19.97
N PRO A 7 16.21 9.94 19.00
CA PRO A 7 16.38 10.84 17.87
C PRO A 7 15.06 10.94 17.11
N ALA A 8 14.60 12.17 16.82
CA ALA A 8 13.44 12.40 15.98
C ALA A 8 13.68 11.74 14.60
N ALA A 9 12.73 10.93 14.14
CA ALA A 9 12.81 10.26 12.86
C ALA A 9 13.08 11.30 11.75
N LYS A 10 14.14 11.11 10.96
CA LYS A 10 14.42 11.92 9.77
C LYS A 10 13.15 11.95 8.92
N LYS A 11 12.56 13.13 8.72
CA LYS A 11 11.44 13.30 7.80
C LYS A 11 11.93 12.94 6.39
N PHE A 12 11.54 11.76 5.93
CA PHE A 12 11.79 11.31 4.58
C PHE A 12 11.01 12.20 3.60
N LYS A 13 11.60 12.60 2.47
CA LYS A 13 10.97 13.46 1.47
C LYS A 13 10.89 12.70 0.16
N LEU A 14 9.67 12.51 -0.34
CA LEU A 14 9.43 11.89 -1.64
C LEU A 14 10.15 12.65 -2.76
N PRO A 15 10.65 11.95 -3.78
CA PRO A 15 11.14 12.60 -4.98
C PRO A 15 9.99 13.29 -5.73
N ARG A 16 10.32 14.32 -6.51
CA ARG A 16 9.34 14.99 -7.38
C ARG A 16 8.93 14.12 -8.57
N GLU A 17 9.82 13.22 -8.97
CA GLU A 17 9.71 12.38 -10.16
C GLU A 17 10.05 10.95 -9.79
N VAL A 18 9.29 10.01 -10.30
CA VAL A 18 9.41 8.60 -9.94
C VAL A 18 9.08 7.72 -11.13
N ALA A 19 9.79 6.60 -11.24
CA ALA A 19 9.39 5.56 -12.18
C ALA A 19 8.08 4.91 -11.71
N VAL A 20 7.17 4.67 -12.64
CA VAL A 20 5.86 4.08 -12.36
C VAL A 20 5.87 2.64 -12.86
N PHE A 21 5.45 1.73 -11.98
CA PHE A 21 5.29 0.30 -12.22
C PHE A 21 3.80 -0.05 -12.22
N PRO A 22 3.17 -0.12 -13.41
CA PRO A 22 1.78 -0.56 -13.58
C PRO A 22 1.66 -2.06 -13.29
N LEU A 23 0.70 -2.44 -12.43
CA LEU A 23 0.40 -3.84 -12.10
C LEU A 23 -1.12 -4.07 -12.04
N PRO A 24 -1.66 -5.19 -12.55
CA PRO A 24 -3.11 -5.43 -12.62
C PRO A 24 -3.79 -5.74 -11.28
N ASN A 25 -3.06 -6.30 -10.31
CA ASN A 25 -3.66 -6.83 -9.07
C ASN A 25 -2.93 -6.38 -7.81
N VAL A 26 -2.10 -5.36 -7.90
CA VAL A 26 -1.16 -5.00 -6.82
C VAL A 26 -1.32 -3.54 -6.43
N ILE A 27 -1.61 -3.32 -5.15
CA ILE A 27 -1.67 -2.00 -4.51
C ILE A 27 -0.58 -1.90 -3.46
N LEU A 28 0.15 -0.78 -3.45
CA LEU A 28 1.12 -0.48 -2.40
C LEU A 28 0.54 0.53 -1.41
N PHE A 29 0.22 0.07 -0.21
CA PHE A 29 -0.19 0.95 0.88
C PHE A 29 1.01 1.53 1.64
N PRO A 30 0.91 2.74 2.22
CA PRO A 30 1.95 3.28 3.08
C PRO A 30 2.23 2.37 4.28
N ARG A 31 3.50 2.26 4.67
CA ARG A 31 4.03 1.43 5.77
C ARG A 31 3.95 -0.08 5.56
N VAL A 32 3.36 -0.57 4.48
CA VAL A 32 3.32 -2.00 4.12
C VAL A 32 4.60 -2.39 3.37
N GLU A 33 5.01 -3.65 3.53
CA GLU A 33 6.10 -4.24 2.74
C GLU A 33 5.52 -5.16 1.67
N LEU A 34 5.90 -4.89 0.42
CA LEU A 34 5.41 -5.57 -0.77
C LEU A 34 6.57 -6.29 -1.46
N PRO A 35 6.62 -7.63 -1.42
CA PRO A 35 7.55 -8.40 -2.23
C PRO A 35 7.11 -8.39 -3.70
N LEU A 36 8.05 -8.19 -4.61
CA LEU A 36 7.84 -8.20 -6.06
C LEU A 36 8.92 -9.05 -6.74
N TYR A 37 8.55 -9.67 -7.85
CA TYR A 37 9.48 -10.32 -8.76
C TYR A 37 9.52 -9.54 -10.08
N ILE A 38 10.69 -8.99 -10.41
CA ILE A 38 10.91 -8.17 -11.61
C ILE A 38 11.67 -9.01 -12.63
N PHE A 39 11.03 -9.29 -13.76
CA PHE A 39 11.59 -10.12 -14.83
C PHE A 39 11.54 -9.47 -16.22
N GLU A 40 10.49 -8.70 -16.54
CA GLU A 40 10.38 -8.02 -17.84
C GLU A 40 11.54 -7.04 -18.08
N ALA A 41 12.06 -7.02 -19.31
CA ALA A 41 13.22 -6.20 -19.68
C ALA A 41 13.04 -4.71 -19.35
N ARG A 42 11.87 -4.13 -19.63
CA ARG A 42 11.58 -2.73 -19.31
C ARG A 42 11.62 -2.44 -17.81
N TYR A 43 11.12 -3.36 -16.97
CA TYR A 43 11.10 -3.17 -15.53
C TYR A 43 12.44 -3.49 -14.87
N ARG A 44 13.29 -4.32 -15.51
CA ARG A 44 14.71 -4.44 -15.14
C ARG A 44 15.46 -3.13 -15.35
N GLN A 45 15.23 -2.44 -16.48
CA GLN A 45 15.77 -1.10 -16.71
C GLN A 45 15.24 -0.07 -15.71
N MET A 46 13.94 -0.13 -15.40
CA MET A 46 13.31 0.69 -14.36
C MET A 46 13.98 0.51 -13.00
N LEU A 47 14.20 -0.75 -12.59
CA LEU A 47 14.86 -1.08 -11.33
C LEU A 47 16.30 -0.55 -11.30
N ALA A 48 17.06 -0.73 -12.38
CA ALA A 48 18.41 -0.22 -12.51
C ALA A 48 18.46 1.32 -12.36
N GLN A 49 17.55 2.04 -13.01
CA GLN A 49 17.43 3.50 -12.87
C GLN A 49 17.07 3.89 -11.43
N ALA A 50 16.12 3.21 -10.81
CA ALA A 50 15.73 3.50 -9.42
C ALA A 50 16.90 3.28 -8.45
N LEU A 51 17.65 2.19 -8.61
CA LEU A 51 18.82 1.85 -7.79
C LEU A 51 19.97 2.86 -7.93
N ALA A 52 20.21 3.36 -9.14
CA ALA A 52 21.21 4.40 -9.40
C ALA A 52 20.79 5.79 -8.88
N GLY A 53 19.48 6.01 -8.70
CA GLY A 53 18.91 7.27 -8.25
C GLY A 53 18.47 7.28 -6.79
N ASN A 54 17.22 7.68 -6.58
CA ASN A 54 16.63 7.90 -5.26
C ASN A 54 16.08 6.62 -4.60
N LYS A 55 16.11 5.48 -5.29
CA LYS A 55 15.58 4.17 -4.84
C LYS A 55 14.05 4.12 -4.66
N PHE A 56 13.32 5.01 -5.32
CA PHE A 56 11.85 5.03 -5.32
C PHE A 56 11.25 4.46 -6.60
N ILE A 57 10.16 3.73 -6.42
CA ILE A 57 9.26 3.30 -7.48
C ILE A 57 7.83 3.57 -7.01
N ALA A 58 6.96 4.03 -7.91
CA ALA A 58 5.53 4.11 -7.67
C ALA A 58 4.83 2.89 -8.24
N VAL A 59 4.01 2.21 -7.44
CA VAL A 59 3.13 1.13 -7.90
C VAL A 59 1.76 1.70 -8.20
N SER A 60 1.23 1.37 -9.38
CA SER A 60 -0.08 1.83 -9.84
C SER A 60 -0.92 0.67 -10.31
N LEU A 61 -2.20 0.68 -9.95
CA LEU A 61 -3.18 -0.28 -10.47
C LEU A 61 -3.52 0.04 -11.94
N LEU A 62 -3.65 -0.99 -12.78
CA LEU A 62 -4.27 -0.87 -14.11
C LEU A 62 -5.78 -0.63 -13.98
N GLN A 63 -6.36 0.24 -14.82
CA GLN A 63 -7.81 0.51 -14.74
C GLN A 63 -8.64 -0.70 -15.16
N LYS A 64 -9.89 -0.79 -14.69
CA LYS A 64 -10.84 -1.83 -15.14
C LYS A 64 -10.94 -1.85 -16.65
N GLY A 65 -10.82 -3.03 -17.26
CA GLY A 65 -10.90 -3.22 -18.71
C GLY A 65 -9.61 -2.94 -19.48
N TRP A 66 -8.48 -2.76 -18.80
CA TRP A 66 -7.17 -2.54 -19.43
C TRP A 66 -6.78 -3.65 -20.42
N GLU A 67 -7.31 -4.86 -20.27
CA GLU A 67 -7.04 -6.02 -21.13
C GLU A 67 -7.52 -5.80 -22.57
N ALA A 68 -8.53 -4.95 -22.77
CA ALA A 68 -9.06 -4.58 -24.09
C ALA A 68 -8.27 -3.44 -24.75
N GLU A 69 -7.34 -2.82 -24.01
CA GLU A 69 -6.58 -1.65 -24.44
C GLU A 69 -5.22 -2.04 -25.05
N LYS A 70 -4.59 -1.08 -25.71
CA LYS A 70 -3.20 -1.24 -26.18
C LYS A 70 -2.23 -0.61 -25.20
N GLU A 71 -1.00 -1.12 -25.16
CA GLU A 71 0.06 -0.47 -24.40
C GLU A 71 0.34 0.94 -24.94
N PRO A 72 0.61 1.93 -24.07
CA PRO A 72 0.65 1.84 -22.61
C PRO A 72 -0.75 1.76 -21.96
N TYR A 73 -1.01 0.70 -21.18
CA TYR A 73 -2.30 0.46 -20.52
C TYR A 73 -2.76 1.60 -19.56
N PRO A 74 -4.05 1.91 -19.50
CA PRO A 74 -4.57 2.92 -18.58
C PRO A 74 -4.31 2.53 -17.12
N ILE A 75 -3.95 3.51 -16.28
CA ILE A 75 -3.68 3.32 -14.84
C ILE A 75 -4.45 4.30 -13.97
N HIS A 76 -4.67 3.91 -12.71
CA HIS A 76 -5.17 4.83 -11.69
C HIS A 76 -4.14 5.95 -11.40
N PRO A 77 -4.56 7.22 -11.25
CA PRO A 77 -3.64 8.33 -11.04
C PRO A 77 -3.13 8.43 -9.59
N ILE A 78 -3.81 7.79 -8.65
CA ILE A 78 -3.38 7.68 -7.25
C ILE A 78 -2.54 6.42 -7.09
N VAL A 79 -1.29 6.59 -6.67
CA VAL A 79 -0.27 5.54 -6.63
C VAL A 79 0.33 5.40 -5.23
N GLY A 80 0.79 4.20 -4.92
CA GLY A 80 1.63 3.96 -3.75
C GLY A 80 3.10 4.16 -4.09
N VAL A 81 3.79 5.06 -3.39
CA VAL A 81 5.23 5.31 -3.62
C VAL A 81 6.04 4.55 -2.59
N GLY A 82 6.93 3.69 -3.07
CA GLY A 82 7.72 2.78 -2.25
C GLY A 82 9.22 3.01 -2.35
N LEU A 83 9.92 2.78 -1.24
CA LEU A 83 11.38 2.72 -1.17
C LEU A 83 11.85 1.28 -1.33
N LEU A 84 12.82 1.05 -2.21
CA LEU A 84 13.51 -0.24 -2.33
C LEU A 84 14.26 -0.55 -1.03
N LYS A 85 13.73 -1.50 -0.24
CA LYS A 85 14.29 -1.91 1.06
C LYS A 85 15.34 -3.01 0.89
N ALA A 86 15.08 -3.97 0.01
CA ALA A 86 16.02 -5.04 -0.35
C ALA A 86 15.85 -5.42 -1.82
N VAL A 87 16.96 -5.79 -2.47
CA VAL A 87 16.97 -6.29 -3.85
C VAL A 87 17.95 -7.46 -3.90
N VAL A 88 17.48 -8.60 -4.42
CA VAL A 88 18.30 -9.77 -4.72
C VAL A 88 18.21 -9.99 -6.21
N GLN A 89 19.33 -9.76 -6.91
CA GLN A 89 19.40 -9.90 -8.36
C GLN A 89 19.97 -11.28 -8.72
N ASN A 90 19.30 -11.97 -9.63
CA ASN A 90 19.71 -13.26 -10.16
C ASN A 90 20.69 -13.07 -11.34
N ALA A 91 21.43 -14.13 -11.69
CA ALA A 91 22.41 -14.11 -12.78
C ALA A 91 21.79 -13.86 -14.17
N ASP A 92 20.51 -14.22 -14.36
CA ASP A 92 19.74 -13.96 -15.58
C ASP A 92 19.21 -12.50 -15.67
N GLY A 93 19.50 -11.69 -14.66
CA GLY A 93 19.09 -10.30 -14.54
C GLY A 93 17.70 -10.09 -13.95
N THR A 94 16.94 -11.14 -13.64
CA THR A 94 15.69 -11.03 -12.86
C THR A 94 15.98 -10.62 -11.42
N SER A 95 14.99 -10.13 -10.68
CA SER A 95 15.20 -9.66 -9.30
C SER A 95 14.02 -9.90 -8.39
N HIS A 96 14.29 -10.40 -7.18
CA HIS A 96 13.36 -10.30 -6.06
C HIS A 96 13.58 -8.98 -5.34
N VAL A 97 12.49 -8.24 -5.12
CA VAL A 97 12.52 -6.90 -4.54
C VAL A 97 11.57 -6.84 -3.36
N LEU A 98 12.02 -6.26 -2.25
CA LEU A 98 11.17 -5.88 -1.13
C LEU A 98 10.97 -4.38 -1.14
N LEU A 99 9.75 -3.93 -1.40
CA LEU A 99 9.39 -2.52 -1.49
C LEU A 99 8.66 -2.08 -0.21
N LYS A 100 9.15 -1.04 0.47
CA LYS A 100 8.46 -0.44 1.62
C LYS A 100 7.61 0.72 1.16
N GLY A 101 6.30 0.63 1.29
CA GLY A 101 5.39 1.75 1.03
C GLY A 101 5.71 2.91 1.96
N MET A 102 5.94 4.09 1.39
CA MET A 102 6.26 5.29 2.16
C MET A 102 5.06 6.20 2.27
N GLU A 103 4.43 6.51 1.14
CA GLU A 103 3.30 7.43 1.08
C GLU A 103 2.51 7.23 -0.21
N ARG A 104 1.28 7.70 -0.23
CA ARG A 104 0.47 7.82 -1.44
C ARG A 104 0.82 9.10 -2.17
N ALA A 105 0.77 9.07 -3.50
CA ALA A 105 0.94 10.25 -4.35
C ALA A 105 -0.05 10.25 -5.50
N ARG A 106 -0.23 11.42 -6.13
CA ARG A 106 -0.97 11.60 -7.38
C ARG A 106 0.01 11.84 -8.51
N ILE A 107 -0.15 11.13 -9.63
CA ILE A 107 0.49 11.44 -10.90
C ILE A 107 -0.05 12.77 -11.42
N VAL A 108 0.85 13.71 -11.71
CA VAL A 108 0.51 15.05 -12.22
C VAL A 108 0.68 15.11 -13.74
N ASN A 109 1.78 14.57 -14.25
CA ASN A 109 2.05 14.43 -15.68
C ASN A 109 3.13 13.37 -15.92
N TYR A 110 3.15 12.80 -17.12
CA TYR A 110 4.21 11.90 -17.56
C TYR A 110 5.37 12.71 -18.16
N LEU A 111 6.60 12.27 -17.86
CA LEU A 111 7.85 12.78 -18.41
C LEU A 111 8.44 11.82 -19.44
N GLN A 112 8.08 10.53 -19.31
CA GLN A 112 8.50 9.45 -20.18
C GLN A 112 7.40 8.38 -20.19
N MET A 113 7.17 7.76 -21.34
CA MET A 113 6.26 6.62 -21.49
C MET A 113 7.02 5.31 -21.74
N GLU A 114 8.08 5.36 -22.54
CA GLU A 114 8.91 4.21 -22.91
C GLU A 114 10.36 4.36 -22.45
N PRO A 115 11.07 3.26 -22.14
CA PRO A 115 10.58 1.87 -22.14
C PRO A 115 9.68 1.54 -20.93
N PHE A 116 9.63 2.44 -19.95
CA PHE A 116 8.71 2.44 -18.81
C PHE A 116 8.33 3.87 -18.47
N ARG A 117 7.29 4.04 -17.66
CA ARG A 117 6.74 5.35 -17.32
C ARG A 117 7.60 6.04 -16.27
N VAL A 118 7.88 7.33 -16.50
CA VAL A 118 8.38 8.24 -15.46
C VAL A 118 7.37 9.36 -15.32
N ALA A 119 6.96 9.65 -14.10
CA ALA A 119 5.92 10.63 -13.82
C ALA A 119 6.37 11.63 -12.75
N ARG A 120 5.89 12.87 -12.90
CA ARG A 120 5.88 13.84 -11.81
C ARG A 120 4.76 13.50 -10.85
N ILE A 121 5.08 13.51 -9.56
CA ILE A 121 4.12 13.14 -8.50
C ILE A 121 3.93 14.26 -7.47
N ARG A 122 2.74 14.31 -6.90
CA ARG A 122 2.43 15.14 -5.73
C ARG A 122 2.03 14.26 -4.55
N PRO A 123 2.65 14.39 -3.37
CA PRO A 123 2.24 13.64 -2.18
C PRO A 123 0.77 13.88 -1.83
N VAL A 124 0.09 12.83 -1.37
CA VAL A 124 -1.31 12.87 -0.91
C VAL A 124 -1.36 12.29 0.51
N PRO A 125 -1.00 13.10 1.52
CA PRO A 125 -0.92 12.63 2.90
C PRO A 125 -2.30 12.28 3.46
N ASP A 126 -2.32 11.46 4.50
CA ASP A 126 -3.53 11.20 5.28
C ASP A 126 -4.01 12.48 5.96
N LYS A 127 -5.32 12.68 5.94
CA LYS A 127 -6.03 13.69 6.71
C LYS A 127 -6.64 13.03 7.92
N VAL A 128 -6.58 13.71 9.07
CA VAL A 128 -7.25 13.26 10.30
C VAL A 128 -8.22 14.36 10.69
N GLU A 129 -9.50 13.99 10.78
CA GLU A 129 -10.58 14.91 11.14
C GLU A 129 -10.75 14.94 12.66
N ASP A 130 -11.01 13.78 13.27
CA ASP A 130 -11.05 13.61 14.72
C ASP A 130 -10.06 12.55 15.18
N ARG A 131 -9.02 12.98 15.92
CA ARG A 131 -7.98 12.09 16.45
C ARG A 131 -8.46 11.17 17.57
N ARG A 132 -9.46 11.58 18.35
CA ARG A 132 -10.00 10.79 19.46
C ARG A 132 -10.86 9.67 18.90
N GLU A 133 -11.83 10.03 18.06
CA GLU A 133 -12.70 9.06 17.38
C GLU A 133 -11.87 8.06 16.57
N LEU A 134 -10.86 8.52 15.82
CA LEU A 134 -9.96 7.64 15.05
C LEU A 134 -9.24 6.62 15.95
N ARG A 135 -8.85 6.98 17.17
CA ARG A 135 -8.23 6.05 18.11
C ARG A 135 -9.23 5.03 18.67
N GLU A 136 -10.46 5.46 18.93
CA GLU A 136 -11.52 4.58 19.41
C GLU A 136 -11.90 3.56 18.33
N MET A 137 -12.22 4.02 17.11
CA MET A 137 -12.46 3.14 15.96
C MET A 137 -11.26 2.27 15.62
N GLY A 138 -10.03 2.77 15.81
CA GLY A 138 -8.82 1.97 15.61
C GLY A 138 -8.75 0.71 16.48
N ARG A 139 -9.29 0.77 17.71
CA ARG A 139 -9.37 -0.40 18.60
C ARG A 139 -10.39 -1.40 18.06
N THR A 140 -11.57 -0.92 17.66
CA THR A 140 -12.62 -1.75 17.03
C THR A 140 -12.11 -2.43 15.76
N LEU A 141 -11.45 -1.68 14.86
CA LEU A 141 -10.85 -2.23 13.65
C LEU A 141 -9.84 -3.35 13.97
N ARG A 142 -9.03 -3.15 15.02
CA ARG A 142 -8.03 -4.14 15.46
C ARG A 142 -8.70 -5.42 15.94
N GLU A 143 -9.73 -5.30 16.77
CA GLU A 143 -10.48 -6.42 17.33
C GLU A 143 -11.18 -7.23 16.23
N LEU A 144 -11.90 -6.56 15.32
CA LEU A 144 -12.54 -7.19 14.16
C LEU A 144 -11.52 -7.87 13.25
N PHE A 145 -10.39 -7.22 12.97
CA PHE A 145 -9.38 -7.81 12.11
C PHE A 145 -8.75 -9.07 12.75
N ILE A 146 -8.46 -9.05 14.06
CA ILE A 146 -8.01 -10.24 14.79
C ILE A 146 -9.08 -11.34 14.74
N GLN A 147 -10.35 -11.01 14.89
CA GLN A 147 -11.46 -11.97 14.77
C GLN A 147 -11.52 -12.59 13.37
N LYS A 148 -11.40 -11.79 12.31
CA LYS A 148 -11.31 -12.30 10.92
C LYS A 148 -10.15 -13.27 10.75
N LEU A 149 -8.96 -12.93 11.26
CA LEU A 149 -7.79 -13.81 11.18
C LEU A 149 -8.01 -15.13 11.91
N LYS A 150 -8.68 -15.12 13.07
CA LYS A 150 -9.06 -16.33 13.81
C LYS A 150 -10.05 -17.20 13.02
N LEU A 151 -11.02 -16.60 12.34
CA LEU A 151 -11.98 -17.36 11.52
C LEU A 151 -11.32 -17.98 10.27
N ALA A 152 -10.27 -17.34 9.75
CA ALA A 152 -9.55 -17.80 8.57
C ALA A 152 -8.43 -18.82 8.85
N SER A 153 -8.14 -19.12 10.12
CA SER A 153 -6.98 -19.93 10.50
C SER A 153 -7.32 -20.87 11.66
N GLU A 154 -6.87 -22.12 11.58
CA GLU A 154 -7.06 -23.14 12.64
C GLU A 154 -6.18 -22.90 13.89
N LYS A 155 -5.33 -21.87 13.88
CA LYS A 155 -4.40 -21.55 14.96
C LYS A 155 -5.11 -21.06 16.25
N PRO A 156 -4.52 -21.33 17.43
CA PRO A 156 -4.99 -20.76 18.70
C PRO A 156 -5.04 -19.23 18.71
N ALA A 157 -6.03 -18.68 19.43
CA ALA A 157 -6.29 -17.25 19.51
C ALA A 157 -5.10 -16.41 20.02
N GLU A 158 -4.23 -17.00 20.83
CA GLU A 158 -3.06 -16.38 21.47
C GLU A 158 -1.92 -16.10 20.48
N GLU A 159 -1.91 -16.77 19.32
CA GLU A 159 -0.88 -16.58 18.29
C GLU A 159 -1.13 -15.34 17.42
N PHE A 160 -2.33 -14.75 17.47
CA PHE A 160 -2.69 -13.57 16.67
C PHE A 160 -2.27 -12.27 17.37
N THR A 161 -0.96 -12.09 17.54
CA THR A 161 -0.39 -10.83 18.03
C THR A 161 0.06 -9.97 16.85
N LEU A 162 -0.56 -8.79 16.71
CA LEU A 162 -0.14 -7.80 15.71
C LEU A 162 1.02 -6.94 16.23
N PRO A 163 1.99 -6.55 15.37
CA PRO A 163 3.10 -5.67 15.73
C PRO A 163 2.66 -4.36 16.42
N LYS A 164 3.52 -3.81 17.28
CA LYS A 164 3.25 -2.56 18.03
C LYS A 164 3.03 -1.36 17.11
N GLU A 165 3.65 -1.35 15.93
CA GLU A 165 3.45 -0.29 14.93
C GLU A 165 2.00 -0.20 14.46
N LEU A 166 1.23 -1.29 14.59
CA LEU A 166 -0.19 -1.36 14.26
C LEU A 166 -1.10 -0.95 15.44
N GLU A 167 -0.54 -0.36 16.50
CA GLU A 167 -1.31 0.42 17.49
C GLU A 167 -1.73 1.80 16.95
N ASP A 168 -1.01 2.33 15.93
CA ASP A 168 -1.43 3.53 15.22
C ASP A 168 -2.60 3.20 14.28
N PRO A 169 -3.81 3.79 14.46
CA PRO A 169 -4.97 3.49 13.63
C PRO A 169 -4.73 3.75 12.13
N ILE A 170 -3.88 4.71 11.77
CA ILE A 170 -3.54 4.97 10.38
C ILE A 170 -2.73 3.80 9.81
N ALA A 171 -1.70 3.35 10.53
CA ALA A 171 -0.88 2.21 10.12
C ALA A 171 -1.71 0.92 10.03
N LEU A 172 -2.56 0.69 11.03
CA LEU A 172 -3.48 -0.44 11.06
C LEU A 172 -4.40 -0.41 9.85
N SER A 173 -5.01 0.73 9.53
CA SER A 173 -5.91 0.85 8.37
C SER A 173 -5.22 0.42 7.07
N HIS A 174 -3.98 0.86 6.84
CA HIS A 174 -3.20 0.48 5.65
C HIS A 174 -2.85 -1.01 5.63
N PHE A 175 -2.49 -1.56 6.79
CA PHE A 175 -2.17 -2.99 6.90
C PHE A 175 -3.40 -3.85 6.62
N VAL A 176 -4.52 -3.55 7.27
CA VAL A 176 -5.79 -4.25 7.05
C VAL A 176 -6.23 -4.14 5.60
N SER A 177 -6.16 -2.95 4.99
CA SER A 177 -6.49 -2.76 3.57
C SER A 177 -5.65 -3.66 2.65
N PHE A 178 -4.37 -3.83 2.97
CA PHE A 178 -3.47 -4.68 2.20
C PHE A 178 -3.78 -6.17 2.37
N THR A 179 -4.08 -6.63 3.60
CA THR A 179 -4.17 -8.06 3.94
C THR A 179 -5.59 -8.64 3.90
N ALA A 180 -6.62 -7.84 4.20
CA ALA A 180 -7.96 -8.36 4.48
C ALA A 180 -8.78 -8.66 3.22
N HIS A 181 -8.51 -7.99 2.10
CA HIS A 181 -9.31 -8.13 0.88
C HIS A 181 -8.47 -8.62 -0.29
N THR A 182 -9.10 -9.16 -1.32
CA THR A 182 -8.43 -9.65 -2.53
C THR A 182 -8.73 -8.80 -3.76
N ASP A 183 -9.91 -8.14 -3.82
CA ASP A 183 -10.27 -7.25 -4.92
C ASP A 183 -9.32 -6.04 -4.99
N PRO A 184 -8.52 -5.89 -6.06
CA PRO A 184 -7.59 -4.79 -6.19
C PRO A 184 -8.29 -3.44 -6.38
N TYR A 185 -9.50 -3.40 -6.94
CA TYR A 185 -10.23 -2.14 -7.17
C TYR A 185 -10.84 -1.61 -5.88
N LEU A 186 -11.38 -2.49 -5.03
CA LEU A 186 -11.74 -2.11 -3.66
C LEU A 186 -10.53 -1.56 -2.89
N LYS A 187 -9.38 -2.23 -3.00
CA LYS A 187 -8.12 -1.72 -2.40
C LYS A 187 -7.72 -0.37 -2.96
N GLN A 188 -7.92 -0.13 -4.25
CA GLN A 188 -7.65 1.18 -4.86
C GLN A 188 -8.58 2.25 -4.29
N ASP A 189 -9.88 1.98 -4.16
CA ASP A 189 -10.85 2.91 -3.55
C ASP A 189 -10.46 3.25 -2.09
N ILE A 190 -10.01 2.24 -1.34
CA ILE A 190 -9.50 2.43 0.03
C ILE A 190 -8.20 3.24 0.02
N LEU A 191 -7.28 2.97 -0.90
CA LEU A 191 -6.05 3.77 -1.09
C LEU A 191 -6.41 5.21 -1.45
N GLU A 192 -7.48 5.47 -2.21
CA GLU A 192 -7.91 6.81 -2.61
C GLU A 192 -8.63 7.56 -1.47
N THR A 193 -9.13 6.86 -0.45
CA THR A 193 -9.77 7.45 0.73
C THR A 193 -8.74 8.19 1.60
N THR A 194 -8.64 9.51 1.44
CA THR A 194 -7.61 10.34 2.11
C THR A 194 -7.88 10.65 3.58
N ASN A 195 -9.14 10.63 4.01
CA ASN A 195 -9.52 10.85 5.40
C ASN A 195 -9.40 9.52 6.17
N ALA A 196 -8.54 9.49 7.18
CA ALA A 196 -8.28 8.30 7.98
C ALA A 196 -9.51 7.86 8.78
N ASN A 197 -10.32 8.79 9.29
CA ASN A 197 -11.57 8.49 9.99
C ASN A 197 -12.53 7.73 9.05
N CYS A 198 -12.78 8.28 7.85
CA CYS A 198 -13.62 7.63 6.84
C CYS A 198 -13.09 6.26 6.45
N ARG A 199 -11.77 6.14 6.24
CA ARG A 199 -11.13 4.87 5.85
C ARG A 199 -11.29 3.80 6.93
N VAL A 200 -11.01 4.13 8.19
CA VAL A 200 -11.16 3.18 9.30
C VAL A 200 -12.63 2.77 9.46
N LYS A 201 -13.56 3.72 9.37
CA LYS A 201 -15.00 3.44 9.42
C LYS A 201 -15.43 2.49 8.31
N HIS A 202 -14.99 2.73 7.07
CA HIS A 202 -15.30 1.86 5.94
C HIS A 202 -14.74 0.44 6.12
N LEU A 203 -13.48 0.32 6.59
CA LEU A 203 -12.88 -0.98 6.88
C LEU A 203 -13.60 -1.75 7.99
N ILE A 204 -14.12 -1.05 9.02
CA ILE A 204 -14.95 -1.68 10.06
C ILE A 204 -16.20 -2.28 9.42
N SER A 205 -16.94 -1.50 8.63
CA SER A 205 -18.16 -2.00 7.96
C SER A 205 -17.88 -3.20 7.06
N LEU A 206 -16.81 -3.16 6.26
CA LEU A 206 -16.41 -4.30 5.41
C LEU A 206 -16.11 -5.56 6.23
N LEU A 207 -15.37 -5.43 7.34
CA LEU A 207 -15.07 -6.59 8.18
C LEU A 207 -16.31 -7.11 8.91
N GLU A 208 -17.21 -6.24 9.36
CA GLU A 208 -18.48 -6.63 9.99
C GLU A 208 -19.35 -7.43 9.01
N GLU A 209 -19.49 -6.98 7.77
CA GLU A 209 -20.24 -7.67 6.72
C GLU A 209 -19.67 -9.06 6.41
N GLU A 210 -18.34 -9.19 6.41
CA GLU A 210 -17.64 -10.46 6.15
C GLU A 210 -17.71 -11.43 7.34
N ILE A 211 -17.63 -10.93 8.59
CA ILE A 211 -17.62 -11.75 9.82
C ILE A 211 -19.03 -12.14 10.24
N PHE A 212 -19.98 -11.22 10.09
CA PHE A 212 -21.38 -11.38 10.48
C PHE A 212 -22.26 -11.21 9.24
N PRO A 213 -22.18 -12.13 8.26
CA PRO A 213 -23.03 -12.04 7.08
C PRO A 213 -24.48 -12.03 7.54
N THR A 214 -25.19 -10.94 7.23
CA THR A 214 -26.63 -10.90 7.42
C THR A 214 -27.19 -11.98 6.50
N GLY A 215 -27.66 -13.07 7.10
CA GLY A 215 -28.12 -14.24 6.36
C GLY A 215 -29.09 -13.79 5.28
N THR A 216 -28.83 -14.19 4.04
CA THR A 216 -29.78 -14.12 2.95
C THR A 216 -31.07 -14.80 3.44
N GLN A 217 -32.04 -14.01 3.86
CA GLN A 217 -33.43 -14.43 3.74
C GLN A 217 -33.73 -14.37 2.25
N ASN A 218 -33.62 -15.52 1.59
CA ASN A 218 -34.52 -16.03 0.54
C ASN A 218 -34.00 -17.37 0.01
#